data_AF-A0AAV2AU45-F1
#
_entry.id   AF-A0AAV2AU45-F1
#
_cell.length_a   1.000
_cell.length_b   1.000
_cell.length_c   1.000
_cell.angle_alpha   90.00
_cell.angle_beta   90.00
_cell.angle_gamma   90.00
#
_symmetry.space_group_name_H-M   'P 1'
#
loop_
_entity.id
_entity.type
_entity.pdbx_description
1 polymer ?
#
loop_
_entity_poly.entity_id
_entity_poly.type
_entity_poly.pdbx_seq_one_letter_code
_entity_poly.pdbx_strand_id
1 'polypeptide(L)'
;MGKEFKLNDVLRAEFVNESSTYQSYFKYSARKGSREATEYFVQKLTNEEHNSALYRALYYSLERTTIKYFLPGGYGQLRSDVFCYLLSLMTHKQQLRLLEQHPSRCLMPFLEWPCQDLFLDIAGLIWNFLPESEYDNMIEIDERYILP
;
A
#
# COMPACT_ATOMS: atom_id res chain seq x y z
N MET A 1 -36.55 4.93 -5.80
CA MET A 1 -36.30 5.84 -4.68
C MET A 1 -34.88 5.57 -4.18
N GLY A 2 -33.90 6.33 -4.69
CA GLY A 2 -32.48 6.08 -4.44
C GLY A 2 -32.10 6.56 -3.04
N LYS A 3 -31.60 5.66 -2.19
CA LYS A 3 -30.96 6.06 -0.93
C LYS A 3 -29.64 6.72 -1.29
N GLU A 4 -29.56 8.01 -1.03
CA GLU A 4 -28.32 8.78 -1.09
C GLU A 4 -27.41 8.28 0.05
N PHE A 5 -26.45 7.42 -0.28
CA PHE A 5 -25.44 6.96 0.67
C PHE A 5 -24.50 8.13 0.98
N LYS A 6 -24.64 8.72 2.16
CA LYS A 6 -23.73 9.79 2.60
C LYS A 6 -22.38 9.16 2.86
N LEU A 7 -21.31 9.78 2.35
CA LEU A 7 -19.93 9.35 2.56
C LEU A 7 -19.62 9.09 4.05
N ASN A 8 -20.26 9.87 4.93
CA ASN A 8 -20.14 9.73 6.39
C ASN A 8 -20.67 8.40 6.94
N ASP A 9 -21.63 7.74 6.29
CA ASP A 9 -22.21 6.48 6.77
C ASP A 9 -21.27 5.30 6.48
N VAL A 10 -20.59 5.34 5.34
CA VAL A 10 -19.51 4.38 4.99
C VAL A 10 -18.31 4.57 5.90
N LEU A 11 -17.93 5.83 6.13
CA LEU A 11 -16.84 6.20 7.04
C LEU A 11 -17.18 5.94 8.51
N ARG A 12 -18.45 5.81 8.89
CA ARG A 12 -18.79 5.48 10.29
C ARG A 12 -18.57 4.01 10.58
N ALA A 13 -18.93 3.12 9.65
CA ALA A 13 -18.90 1.68 9.88
C ALA A 13 -17.47 1.10 9.93
N GLU A 14 -16.54 1.59 9.11
CA GLU A 14 -15.14 1.10 9.09
C GLU A 14 -14.25 1.70 10.20
N PHE A 15 -14.70 2.75 10.92
CA PHE A 15 -13.84 3.57 11.78
C PHE A 15 -14.33 3.72 13.23
N VAL A 16 -15.17 2.78 13.72
CA VAL A 16 -15.77 2.84 15.08
C VAL A 16 -14.75 2.71 16.23
N ASN A 17 -13.47 2.39 15.97
CA ASN A 17 -12.46 2.31 17.03
C ASN A 17 -11.38 3.39 16.89
N GLU A 18 -11.52 4.40 17.75
CA GLU A 18 -10.50 5.30 18.30
C GLU A 18 -9.24 5.49 17.45
N SER A 19 -9.35 6.41 16.49
CA SER A 19 -8.25 7.15 15.92
C SER A 19 -8.82 8.49 15.46
N SER A 20 -8.12 9.62 15.68
CA SER A 20 -8.63 10.94 15.26
C SER A 20 -9.17 10.92 13.83
N THR A 21 -10.18 11.73 13.52
CA THR A 21 -10.78 11.82 12.17
C THR A 21 -9.73 11.90 11.05
N TYR A 22 -8.58 12.51 11.34
CA TYR A 22 -7.43 12.58 10.43
C TYR A 22 -6.73 11.25 10.17
N GLN A 23 -6.54 10.37 11.17
CA GLN A 23 -6.01 9.02 10.91
C GLN A 23 -6.92 8.25 9.97
N SER A 24 -8.24 8.36 10.16
CA SER A 24 -9.22 7.71 9.32
C SER A 24 -9.13 8.18 7.87
N TYR A 25 -9.08 9.51 7.68
CA TYR A 25 -8.90 10.09 6.35
C TYR A 25 -7.55 9.79 5.72
N PHE A 26 -6.48 9.78 6.50
CA PHE A 26 -5.15 9.38 6.04
C PHE A 26 -5.16 7.94 5.50
N LYS A 27 -5.60 6.96 6.31
CA LYS A 27 -5.72 5.55 5.89
C LYS A 27 -6.58 5.40 4.63
N TYR A 28 -7.72 6.10 4.60
CA TYR A 28 -8.63 6.07 3.45
C TYR A 28 -7.99 6.64 2.19
N SER A 29 -7.32 7.79 2.29
CA SER A 29 -6.64 8.44 1.17
C SER A 29 -5.52 7.57 0.59
N ALA A 30 -4.75 6.91 1.45
CA ALA A 30 -3.74 5.95 1.06
C ALA A 30 -4.33 4.76 0.30
N ARG A 31 -5.41 4.16 0.83
CA ARG A 31 -6.15 3.06 0.18
C ARG A 31 -6.70 3.49 -1.19
N LYS A 32 -7.22 4.71 -1.29
CA LYS A 32 -7.72 5.28 -2.55
C LYS A 32 -6.62 5.77 -3.49
N GLY A 33 -5.36 5.74 -3.07
CA GLY A 33 -4.22 6.07 -3.93
C GLY A 33 -4.19 7.56 -4.30
N SER A 34 -4.67 8.44 -3.43
CA SER A 34 -4.53 9.89 -3.61
C SER A 34 -3.33 10.37 -2.80
N ARG A 35 -2.23 10.69 -3.48
CA ARG A 35 -1.00 11.13 -2.85
C ARG A 35 -1.15 12.46 -2.14
N GLU A 36 -1.82 13.42 -2.75
CA GLU A 36 -2.02 14.77 -2.21
C GLU A 36 -2.84 14.73 -0.92
N ALA A 37 -3.92 13.93 -0.90
CA ALA A 37 -4.72 13.75 0.31
C ALA A 37 -3.93 13.00 1.40
N THR A 38 -3.12 12.01 1.00
CA THR A 38 -2.26 11.25 1.92
C THR A 38 -1.22 12.16 2.58
N GLU A 39 -0.55 13.01 1.79
CA GLU A 39 0.38 14.04 2.24
C GLU A 39 -0.29 15.05 3.18
N TYR A 40 -1.48 15.53 2.81
CA TYR A 40 -2.22 16.49 3.64
C TYR A 40 -2.59 15.89 5.00
N PHE A 41 -3.16 14.69 5.04
CA PHE A 41 -3.67 14.11 6.28
C PHE A 41 -2.55 13.59 7.19
N VAL A 42 -1.42 13.12 6.65
CA VAL A 42 -0.31 12.66 7.50
C VAL A 42 0.30 13.80 8.31
N GLN A 43 0.36 15.01 7.74
CA GLN A 43 0.85 16.22 8.44
C GLN A 43 -0.08 16.66 9.58
N LYS A 44 -1.32 16.15 9.63
CA LYS A 44 -2.28 16.45 10.70
C LYS A 44 -2.26 15.43 11.84
N LEU A 45 -1.46 14.37 11.72
CA LEU A 45 -1.33 13.35 12.76
C LEU A 45 -0.41 13.82 13.88
N THR A 46 -0.69 13.38 15.10
CA THR A 46 0.29 13.53 16.19
C THR A 46 1.44 12.53 16.03
N ASN A 47 2.56 12.78 16.71
CA ASN A 47 3.72 11.87 16.70
C ASN A 47 3.38 10.44 17.15
N GLU A 48 2.45 10.30 18.10
CA GLU A 48 1.99 9.00 18.61
C GLU A 48 1.15 8.25 17.57
N GLU A 49 0.29 8.99 16.87
CA GLU A 49 -0.56 8.43 15.83
C GLU A 49 0.24 8.03 14.59
N HIS A 50 1.28 8.80 14.26
CA HIS A 50 2.03 8.71 13.02
C HIS A 50 2.51 7.28 12.73
N ASN A 51 3.20 6.63 13.68
CA ASN A 51 3.77 5.30 13.45
C ASN A 51 2.71 4.22 13.25
N SER A 52 1.63 4.24 14.05
CA SER A 52 0.57 3.23 13.96
C SER A 52 -0.30 3.41 12.71
N ALA A 53 -0.59 4.66 12.35
CA ALA A 53 -1.37 5.02 11.18
C ALA A 53 -0.57 4.74 9.89
N LEU A 54 0.74 5.03 9.88
CA LEU A 54 1.61 4.83 8.73
C LEU A 54 1.69 3.37 8.32
N TYR A 55 1.92 2.47 9.29
CA TYR A 55 1.95 1.03 9.01
C TYR A 55 0.63 0.52 8.42
N ARG A 56 -0.51 0.95 8.99
CA ARG A 56 -1.84 0.57 8.48
C ARG A 56 -2.13 1.13 7.10
N ALA A 57 -1.79 2.40 6.85
CA ALA A 57 -1.98 3.04 5.55
C ALA A 57 -1.19 2.33 4.45
N LEU A 58 0.06 1.94 4.76
CA LEU A 58 0.89 1.17 3.86
C LEU A 58 0.30 -0.22 3.60
N TYR A 59 -0.17 -0.92 4.65
CA TYR A 59 -0.85 -2.20 4.50
C TYR A 59 -2.08 -2.11 3.57
N TYR A 60 -2.91 -1.06 3.70
CA TYR A 60 -4.05 -0.86 2.80
C TYR A 60 -3.63 -0.53 1.36
N SER A 61 -2.49 0.15 1.17
CA SER A 61 -1.91 0.38 -0.15
C SER A 61 -1.47 -0.95 -0.79
N LEU A 62 -0.84 -1.84 0.00
CA LEU A 62 -0.46 -3.19 -0.43
C LEU A 62 -1.67 -4.08 -0.73
N GLU A 63 -2.74 -4.01 0.07
CA GLU A 63 -3.97 -4.77 -0.18
C GLU A 63 -4.54 -4.45 -1.57
N ARG A 64 -4.61 -3.17 -1.92
CA ARG A 64 -5.06 -2.74 -3.25
C ARG A 64 -4.16 -3.29 -4.36
N THR A 65 -2.85 -3.25 -4.14
CA THR A 65 -1.86 -3.78 -5.07
C THR A 65 -2.08 -5.29 -5.30
N THR A 66 -2.29 -6.02 -4.21
CA THR A 66 -2.53 -7.47 -4.23
C THR A 66 -3.82 -7.81 -4.99
N ILE A 67 -4.91 -7.07 -4.75
CA ILE A 67 -6.18 -7.25 -5.47
C ILE A 67 -5.99 -7.10 -6.98
N LYS A 68 -5.16 -6.14 -7.42
CA LYS A 68 -4.92 -5.93 -8.84
C LYS A 68 -4.16 -7.08 -9.50
N TYR A 69 -3.10 -7.58 -8.86
CA TYR A 69 -2.23 -8.59 -9.46
C TYR A 69 -2.75 -10.03 -9.33
N PHE A 70 -3.46 -10.33 -8.24
CA PHE A 70 -3.81 -11.71 -7.89
C PHE A 70 -5.31 -12.04 -8.02
N LEU A 71 -6.20 -11.05 -8.13
CA LEU A 71 -7.65 -11.32 -8.23
C LEU A 71 -8.19 -11.07 -9.66
N PRO A 72 -9.00 -12.00 -10.20
CA PRO A 72 -9.68 -11.81 -11.48
C PRO A 72 -10.56 -10.56 -11.44
N GLY A 73 -10.37 -9.66 -12.41
CA GLY A 73 -11.13 -8.40 -12.49
C GLY A 73 -10.60 -7.28 -11.59
N GLY A 74 -9.36 -7.38 -11.10
CA GLY A 74 -8.65 -6.28 -10.46
C GLY A 74 -8.38 -5.12 -11.42
N TYR A 75 -9.34 -4.21 -11.56
CA TYR A 75 -9.19 -3.00 -12.37
C TYR A 75 -8.80 -1.78 -11.52
N GLY A 76 -7.78 -1.05 -11.96
CA GLY A 76 -7.39 0.22 -11.37
C GLY A 76 -5.95 0.60 -11.70
N GLN A 77 -5.68 1.89 -11.84
CA GLN A 77 -4.29 2.36 -11.89
C GLN A 77 -3.71 2.16 -10.49
N LEU A 78 -2.56 1.48 -10.43
CA LEU A 78 -1.81 1.33 -9.20
C LEU A 78 -1.10 2.67 -8.99
N ARG A 79 -1.21 3.16 -7.77
CA ARG A 79 -0.67 4.47 -7.38
C ARG A 79 0.55 4.17 -6.52
N SER A 80 1.57 3.60 -7.18
CA SER A 80 2.84 3.23 -6.54
C SER A 80 3.54 4.44 -5.94
N ASP A 81 3.25 5.64 -6.43
CA ASP A 81 3.65 6.91 -5.84
C ASP A 81 3.18 7.06 -4.38
N VAL A 82 1.96 6.62 -4.03
CA VAL A 82 1.48 6.63 -2.63
C VAL A 82 2.25 5.62 -1.80
N PHE A 83 2.49 4.42 -2.33
CA PHE A 83 3.26 3.40 -1.61
C PHE A 83 4.70 3.88 -1.36
N CYS A 84 5.38 4.37 -2.39
CA CYS A 84 6.75 4.88 -2.32
C CYS A 84 6.83 6.10 -1.38
N TYR A 85 5.83 6.98 -1.39
CA TYR A 85 5.69 8.07 -0.41
C TYR A 85 5.57 7.54 1.03
N LEU A 86 4.63 6.63 1.31
CA LEU A 86 4.45 6.06 2.65
C LEU A 86 5.71 5.33 3.13
N LEU A 87 6.41 4.63 2.24
CA LEU A 87 7.67 3.96 2.55
C LEU A 87 8.76 4.98 2.92
N SER A 88 8.83 6.12 2.22
CA SER A 88 9.77 7.21 2.54
C SER A 88 9.56 7.86 3.91
N LEU A 89 8.35 7.78 4.46
CA LEU A 89 8.03 8.28 5.80
C LEU A 89 8.46 7.30 6.91
N MET A 90 8.81 6.06 6.57
CA MET A 90 9.24 5.04 7.50
C MET A 90 10.74 5.11 7.76
N THR A 91 11.14 4.76 8.98
CA THR A 91 12.55 4.49 9.28
C THR A 91 13.03 3.24 8.54
N HIS A 92 14.34 3.16 8.26
CA HIS A 92 14.95 1.99 7.64
C HIS A 92 14.58 0.66 8.34
N LYS A 93 14.54 0.65 9.68
CA LYS A 93 14.13 -0.53 10.47
C LYS A 93 12.66 -0.91 10.28
N GLN A 94 11.77 0.06 10.04
CA GLN A 94 10.36 -0.22 9.73
C GLN A 94 10.22 -0.77 8.31
N GLN A 95 10.96 -0.20 7.35
CA GLN A 95 10.98 -0.69 5.96
C GLN A 95 11.45 -2.15 5.91
N LEU A 96 12.59 -2.48 6.54
CA LEU A 96 13.10 -3.86 6.55
C LEU A 96 12.09 -4.85 7.15
N ARG A 97 11.48 -4.52 8.29
CA ARG A 97 10.46 -5.39 8.90
C ARG A 97 9.24 -5.61 8.02
N LEU A 98 8.85 -4.60 7.25
CA LEU A 98 7.75 -4.72 6.30
C LEU A 98 8.14 -5.66 5.15
N LEU A 99 9.34 -5.48 4.58
CA LEU A 99 9.85 -6.34 3.51
C LEU A 99 9.98 -7.81 3.97
N GLU A 100 10.42 -8.03 5.21
CA GLU A 100 10.47 -9.35 5.84
C GLU A 100 9.10 -10.01 6.00
N GLN A 101 8.07 -9.23 6.37
CA GLN A 101 6.73 -9.78 6.64
C GLN A 101 5.93 -10.04 5.36
N HIS A 102 6.15 -9.25 4.32
CA HIS A 102 5.35 -9.26 3.10
C HIS A 102 6.22 -9.13 1.83
N PRO A 103 7.20 -10.03 1.61
CA PRO A 103 8.23 -9.87 0.59
C PRO A 103 7.64 -9.77 -0.82
N SER A 104 6.83 -10.73 -1.28
CA SER A 104 6.19 -10.66 -2.60
C SER A 104 5.32 -9.41 -2.73
N ARG A 105 4.40 -9.15 -1.78
CA ARG A 105 3.48 -8.01 -1.87
C ARG A 105 4.18 -6.67 -1.96
N CYS A 106 5.32 -6.51 -1.29
CA CYS A 106 6.10 -5.27 -1.31
C CYS A 106 6.84 -5.04 -2.63
N LEU A 107 7.06 -6.07 -3.44
CA LEU A 107 7.71 -5.91 -4.74
C LEU A 107 6.74 -5.37 -5.79
N MET A 108 5.45 -5.72 -5.69
CA MET A 108 4.43 -5.39 -6.69
C MET A 108 4.33 -3.88 -7.03
N PRO A 109 4.35 -2.94 -6.07
CA PRO A 109 4.27 -1.52 -6.41
C PRO A 109 5.45 -1.03 -7.25
N PHE A 110 6.62 -1.67 -7.15
CA PHE A 110 7.81 -1.31 -7.92
C PHE A 110 7.76 -1.77 -9.37
N LEU A 111 6.78 -2.59 -9.76
CA LEU A 111 6.57 -2.95 -11.17
C LEU A 111 5.89 -1.83 -11.96
N GLU A 112 5.36 -0.79 -11.30
CA GLU A 112 4.69 0.31 -11.97
C GLU A 112 5.45 1.63 -11.86
N TRP A 113 5.26 2.45 -12.89
CA TRP A 113 5.74 3.83 -12.88
C TRP A 113 5.13 4.61 -11.71
N PRO A 114 5.90 5.46 -11.00
CA PRO A 114 7.30 5.83 -11.28
C PRO A 114 8.35 4.96 -10.59
N CYS A 115 7.96 3.91 -9.86
CA CYS A 115 8.89 3.18 -8.99
C CYS A 115 9.66 2.03 -9.69
N GLN A 116 9.50 1.87 -11.02
CA GLN A 116 10.23 0.88 -11.84
C GLN A 116 11.74 1.00 -11.75
N ASP A 117 12.28 2.21 -11.70
CA ASP A 117 13.73 2.43 -11.62
C ASP A 117 14.34 1.85 -10.32
N LEU A 118 13.52 1.68 -9.28
CA LEU A 118 13.93 1.12 -7.99
C LEU A 118 13.69 -0.39 -7.90
N PHE A 119 13.09 -1.01 -8.91
CA PHE A 119 12.67 -2.41 -8.86
C PHE A 119 13.85 -3.34 -8.60
N LEU A 120 14.95 -3.21 -9.34
CA LEU A 120 16.09 -4.12 -9.22
C LEU A 120 16.77 -4.03 -7.84
N ASP A 121 16.92 -2.82 -7.32
CA ASP A 121 17.50 -2.59 -5.99
C ASP A 121 16.65 -3.24 -4.90
N ILE A 122 15.32 -3.07 -5.00
CA ILE A 122 14.38 -3.64 -4.04
C ILE A 122 14.24 -5.15 -4.21
N ALA A 123 14.24 -5.68 -5.44
CA ALA A 123 14.20 -7.11 -5.73
C ALA A 123 15.39 -7.83 -5.09
N GLY A 124 16.61 -7.27 -5.23
CA GLY A 124 17.80 -7.82 -4.59
C GLY A 124 17.71 -7.87 -3.06
N LEU A 125 17.07 -6.87 -2.45
CA LEU A 125 16.80 -6.85 -1.00
C LEU A 125 15.75 -7.88 -0.60
N ILE A 126 14.61 -7.91 -1.29
CA ILE A 126 13.46 -8.79 -1.02
C ILE A 126 13.82 -10.27 -1.22
N TRP A 127 14.70 -10.58 -2.17
CA TRP A 127 15.12 -11.96 -2.46
C TRP A 127 15.62 -12.70 -1.23
N ASN A 128 16.28 -12.00 -0.30
CA ASN A 128 16.79 -12.61 0.94
C ASN A 128 15.69 -12.98 1.95
N PHE A 129 14.49 -12.44 1.78
CA PHE A 129 13.35 -12.63 2.68
C PHE A 129 12.25 -13.49 2.06
N LEU A 130 12.34 -13.79 0.76
CA LEU A 130 11.30 -14.50 0.03
C LEU A 130 11.33 -15.99 0.36
N PRO A 131 10.29 -16.56 1.00
CA PRO A 131 10.21 -18.00 1.22
C PRO A 131 9.98 -18.72 -0.12
N GLU A 132 10.48 -19.95 -0.24
CA GLU A 132 10.30 -20.77 -1.46
C GLU A 132 8.82 -20.90 -1.87
N SER A 133 7.90 -20.93 -0.90
CA SER A 133 6.45 -20.98 -1.15
C SER A 133 5.89 -19.76 -1.89
N GLU A 134 6.63 -18.65 -1.97
CA GLU A 134 6.25 -17.44 -2.70
C GLU A 134 6.94 -17.31 -4.05
N TYR A 135 7.79 -18.27 -4.45
CA TYR A 135 8.48 -18.25 -5.73
C TYR A 135 7.50 -18.36 -6.91
N ASP A 136 6.49 -19.23 -6.80
CA ASP A 136 5.47 -19.40 -7.84
C ASP A 136 4.70 -18.10 -8.10
N ASN A 137 4.35 -17.37 -7.04
CA ASN A 137 3.69 -16.07 -7.16
C ASN A 137 4.55 -15.09 -7.96
N MET A 138 5.86 -15.06 -7.69
CA MET A 138 6.81 -14.18 -8.37
C MET A 138 6.98 -14.52 -9.86
N ILE A 139 7.03 -15.81 -10.19
CA ILE A 139 7.11 -16.29 -11.59
C ILE A 139 5.85 -15.91 -12.36
N GLU A 140 4.67 -16.07 -11.76
CA GLU A 140 3.38 -15.72 -12.38
C GLU A 140 3.28 -14.22 -12.72
N ILE A 141 3.99 -13.37 -11.99
CA ILE A 141 4.02 -11.93 -12.22
C ILE A 141 4.99 -11.54 -13.35
N ASP A 142 6.15 -12.19 -13.41
CA ASP A 142 7.10 -12.02 -14.52
C ASP A 142 6.44 -12.37 -15.86
N GLU A 143 5.74 -13.52 -15.91
CA GLU A 143 5.04 -13.99 -17.11
C GLU A 143 3.88 -13.08 -17.54
N ARG A 144 3.19 -12.40 -16.61
CA ARG A 144 2.02 -11.57 -16.93
C ARG A 144 2.34 -10.12 -17.24
N TYR A 145 3.49 -9.59 -16.80
CA TYR A 145 3.74 -8.14 -16.79
C TYR A 145 5.12 -7.71 -17.28
N ILE A 146 6.08 -8.63 -17.45
CA ILE A 146 7.46 -8.30 -17.85
C ILE A 146 7.80 -8.85 -19.25
N LEU A 147 7.15 -9.92 -19.72
CA LEU A 147 7.28 -10.40 -21.10
C LEU A 147 6.20 -9.78 -22.03
N PRO A 148 6.57 -9.25 -23.21
CA PRO A 148 5.66 -8.56 -24.14
C PRO A 148 4.65 -9.48 -24.85
#